data_AF-A0A941ZWH7-F1
#
_entry.id   AF-A0A941ZWH7-F1
#
_cell.length_a   1.000
_cell.length_b   1.000
_cell.length_c   1.000
_cell.angle_alpha   90.00
_cell.angle_beta   90.00
_cell.angle_gamma   90.00
#
_symmetry.space_group_name_H-M   'P 1'
#
loop_
_entity.id
_entity.type
_entity.pdbx_description
1 polymer ?
#
loop_
_entity_poly.entity_id
_entity_poly.type
_entity_poly.pdbx_seq_one_letter_code
_entity_poly.pdbx_strand_id
1 'polypeptide(L)'
;MAGRTLYDKLWQSHLVREEADGTAMIYIDRHLVHEVTSPQAYEGLKLAGRKVWRPDSVVATADHNTPTRNWDKGLDGITDLVSRLQVETLDKNIKEFKIRTPARMAHLRRWRSASVPARSSMCWRPSAW
;
A
#
# COMPACT_ATOMS: atom_id res chain seq x y z
N MET A 1 -4.07 27.33 28.64
CA MET A 1 -3.78 26.75 27.32
C MET A 1 -4.41 25.37 27.28
N ALA A 2 -5.42 25.16 26.43
CA ALA A 2 -5.93 23.81 26.21
C ALA A 2 -4.80 22.92 25.67
N GLY A 3 -4.66 21.71 26.20
CA GLY A 3 -3.64 20.77 25.73
C GLY A 3 -3.93 20.35 24.29
N ARG A 4 -2.87 20.16 23.49
CA ARG A 4 -3.00 19.60 22.14
C ARG A 4 -3.47 18.15 22.21
N THR A 5 -4.45 17.78 21.38
CA THR A 5 -4.90 16.39 21.25
C THR A 5 -3.83 15.53 20.57
N LEU A 6 -4.01 14.21 20.58
CA LEU A 6 -3.14 13.31 19.80
C LEU A 6 -3.23 13.61 18.30
N TYR A 7 -4.44 13.91 17.81
CA TYR A 7 -4.67 14.28 16.42
C TYR A 7 -3.87 15.52 16.04
N ASP A 8 -3.93 16.59 16.84
CA ASP A 8 -3.20 17.84 16.58
C ASP A 8 -1.69 17.60 16.50
N LYS A 9 -1.17 16.75 17.40
CA LYS A 9 0.25 16.40 17.42
C LYS A 9 0.67 15.65 16.14
N LEU A 10 -0.12 14.66 15.73
CA LEU A 10 0.14 13.88 14.52
C LEU A 10 0.04 14.77 13.27
N TRP A 11 -1.03 15.54 13.13
CA TRP A 11 -1.23 16.50 12.05
C TRP A 11 -0.06 17.46 11.92
N GLN A 12 0.30 18.14 13.01
CA GLN A 12 1.40 19.12 13.01
C GLN A 12 2.75 18.49 12.69
N SER A 13 2.99 17.22 13.09
CA SER A 13 4.23 16.53 12.74
C SER A 13 4.34 16.11 11.27
N HIS A 14 3.23 16.12 10.53
CA HIS A 14 3.16 15.74 9.11
C HIS A 14 2.91 16.92 8.17
N LEU A 15 2.50 18.09 8.69
CA LEU A 15 2.27 19.29 7.89
C LEU A 15 3.60 19.84 7.36
N VAL A 16 3.72 19.91 6.03
CA VAL A 16 4.90 20.48 5.35
C VAL A 16 4.68 21.97 5.10
N ARG A 17 3.50 22.34 4.62
CA ARG A 17 3.12 23.72 4.31
C ARG A 17 1.59 23.82 4.26
N GLU A 18 1.08 24.98 4.64
CA GLU A 18 -0.33 25.35 4.46
C GLU A 18 -0.39 26.59 3.56
N GLU A 19 -1.26 26.56 2.57
CA GLU A 19 -1.51 27.68 1.66
C GLU A 19 -2.46 28.70 2.30
N ALA A 20 -2.51 29.91 1.73
CA ALA A 20 -3.38 30.98 2.25
C ALA A 20 -4.88 30.64 2.21
N ASP A 21 -5.29 29.69 1.37
CA ASP A 21 -6.67 29.21 1.25
C ASP A 21 -7.00 28.05 2.22
N GLY A 22 -6.04 27.63 3.06
CA GLY A 22 -6.18 26.52 3.99
C GLY A 22 -5.84 25.15 3.41
N THR A 23 -5.39 25.06 2.15
CA THR A 23 -4.92 23.80 1.57
C THR A 23 -3.61 23.37 2.24
N ALA A 24 -3.59 22.17 2.80
CA ALA A 24 -2.42 21.63 3.48
C ALA A 24 -1.67 20.62 2.61
N MET A 25 -0.36 20.81 2.47
CA MET A 25 0.54 19.78 1.98
C MET A 25 1.06 18.96 3.17
N ILE A 26 0.72 17.68 3.21
CA ILE A 26 1.13 16.75 4.25
C ILE A 26 2.09 15.69 3.71
N TYR A 27 3.05 15.30 4.54
CA TYR A 27 3.97 14.22 4.24
C TYR A 27 3.34 12.87 4.58
N ILE A 28 3.34 11.92 3.64
CA ILE A 28 2.86 10.55 3.88
C ILE A 28 4.06 9.62 4.12
N ASP A 29 4.13 9.01 5.30
CA ASP A 29 5.25 8.15 5.69
C ASP A 29 5.03 6.66 5.41
N ARG A 30 3.79 6.24 5.15
CA ARG A 30 3.41 4.85 4.85
C ARG A 30 2.34 4.79 3.77
N HIS A 31 2.58 3.98 2.75
CA HIS A 31 1.58 3.62 1.76
C HIS A 31 1.17 2.16 1.96
N LEU A 32 -0.15 1.93 2.09
CA LEU A 32 -0.71 0.59 2.13
C LEU A 32 -1.37 0.32 0.78
N VAL A 33 -0.92 -0.72 0.10
CA VAL A 33 -1.34 -1.03 -1.26
C VAL A 33 -1.83 -2.47 -1.36
N HIS A 34 -2.79 -2.71 -2.26
CA HIS A 34 -3.40 -4.03 -2.41
C HIS A 34 -3.73 -4.36 -3.87
N GLU A 35 -4.05 -5.62 -4.14
CA GLU A 35 -4.12 -6.24 -5.46
C GLU A 35 -5.21 -5.67 -6.37
N VAL A 36 -6.19 -4.97 -5.82
CA VAL A 36 -7.36 -4.49 -6.57
C VAL A 36 -7.13 -3.10 -7.18
N THR A 37 -6.51 -2.18 -6.45
CA THR A 37 -6.42 -0.75 -6.84
C THR A 37 -5.00 -0.27 -7.08
N SER A 38 -3.99 -0.93 -6.49
CA SER A 38 -2.62 -0.50 -6.65
C SER A 38 -2.01 -0.78 -8.03
N PRO A 39 -2.44 -1.82 -8.80
CA PRO A 39 -1.98 -1.97 -10.18
C PRO A 39 -2.15 -0.71 -11.01
N GLN A 40 -3.29 -0.01 -10.86
CA GLN A 40 -3.61 1.22 -11.57
C GLN A 40 -2.68 2.37 -11.12
N ALA A 41 -2.36 2.46 -9.82
CA ALA A 41 -1.43 3.47 -9.32
C ALA A 41 0.01 3.24 -9.84
N TYR A 42 0.46 1.99 -9.91
CA TYR A 42 1.76 1.65 -10.50
C TYR A 42 1.81 1.94 -12.01
N GLU A 43 0.73 1.66 -12.73
CA GLU A 43 0.63 2.01 -14.15
C GLU A 43 0.69 3.52 -14.37
N GLY A 44 0.00 4.30 -13.53
CA GLY A 44 0.10 5.76 -13.55
C GLY A 44 1.53 6.27 -13.34
N LEU A 45 2.32 5.63 -12.47
CA LEU A 45 3.74 5.94 -12.32
C LEU A 45 4.53 5.63 -13.59
N LYS A 46 4.28 4.49 -14.23
CA LYS A 46 4.96 4.09 -15.49
C LYS A 46 4.66 5.06 -16.62
N LEU A 47 3.39 5.36 -16.85
CA LEU A 47 2.95 6.29 -17.88
C LEU A 47 3.52 7.70 -17.67
N ALA A 48 3.68 8.12 -16.41
CA ALA A 48 4.31 9.38 -16.05
C ALA A 48 5.86 9.34 -16.05
N GLY A 49 6.48 8.20 -16.34
CA GLY A 49 7.94 8.02 -16.27
C GLY A 49 8.52 8.19 -14.86
N ARG A 50 7.71 8.00 -13.81
CA ARG A 50 8.08 8.24 -12.41
C ARG A 50 8.49 6.96 -11.70
N LYS A 51 9.47 7.09 -10.82
CA LYS A 51 9.89 6.01 -9.91
C LYS A 51 9.19 6.15 -8.57
N VAL A 52 9.01 5.03 -7.86
CA VAL A 52 8.61 5.06 -6.45
C VAL A 52 9.73 5.71 -5.64
N TRP A 53 9.41 6.81 -4.97
CA TRP A 53 10.40 7.65 -4.30
C TRP A 53 11.01 7.00 -3.05
N ARG A 54 10.20 6.29 -2.24
CA ARG A 54 10.66 5.55 -1.05
C ARG A 54 10.03 4.16 -0.97
N PRO A 55 10.57 3.15 -1.66
CA PRO A 55 10.01 1.80 -1.66
C PRO A 55 9.79 1.20 -0.26
N ASP A 56 10.67 1.49 0.70
CA ASP A 56 10.57 1.00 2.09
C ASP A 56 9.37 1.58 2.88
N SER A 57 8.77 2.68 2.41
CA SER A 57 7.55 3.24 2.98
C SER A 57 6.30 2.54 2.49
N VAL A 58 6.39 1.67 1.48
CA VAL A 58 5.23 0.98 0.90
C VAL A 58 5.12 -0.43 1.48
N VAL A 59 3.91 -0.84 1.83
CA VAL A 59 3.59 -2.19 2.28
C VAL A 59 2.45 -2.73 1.42
N ALA A 60 2.71 -3.84 0.73
CA ALA A 60 1.75 -4.46 -0.17
C ALA A 60 1.10 -5.71 0.46
N THR A 61 -0.22 -5.84 0.32
CA THR A 61 -1.01 -7.00 0.78
C THR A 61 -2.01 -7.46 -0.28
N ALA A 62 -2.11 -8.76 -0.52
CA ALA A 62 -3.19 -9.36 -1.33
C ALA A 62 -4.27 -9.98 -0.44
N ASP A 63 -5.09 -9.17 0.23
CA ASP A 63 -6.05 -9.64 1.24
C ASP A 63 -7.49 -9.81 0.73
N HIS A 64 -7.81 -9.27 -0.46
CA HIS A 64 -9.16 -9.25 -1.02
C HIS A 64 -9.46 -10.50 -1.85
N ASN A 65 -8.45 -11.00 -2.59
CA ASN A 65 -8.59 -12.08 -3.57
C ASN A 65 -7.83 -13.35 -3.18
N THR A 66 -7.29 -13.40 -1.95
CA THR A 66 -6.70 -14.61 -1.40
C THR A 66 -7.81 -15.57 -0.98
N PRO A 67 -7.79 -16.84 -1.42
CA PRO A 67 -8.89 -17.76 -1.21
C PRO A 67 -8.88 -18.29 0.23
N THR A 68 -10.06 -18.39 0.85
CA THR A 68 -10.22 -18.96 2.20
C THR A 68 -10.05 -20.49 2.21
N ARG A 69 -10.25 -21.15 1.05
CA ARG A 69 -10.08 -22.60 0.86
C ARG A 69 -8.91 -22.86 -0.09
N ASN A 70 -8.24 -24.01 0.05
CA ASN A 70 -7.08 -24.39 -0.78
C ASN A 70 -5.91 -23.37 -0.72
N TRP A 71 -5.77 -22.68 0.42
CA TRP A 71 -4.73 -21.66 0.63
C TRP A 71 -3.31 -22.24 0.47
N ASP A 72 -3.15 -23.54 0.75
CA ASP A 72 -1.93 -24.32 0.61
C ASP A 72 -1.46 -24.46 -0.85
N LYS A 73 -2.37 -24.27 -1.82
CA LYS A 73 -2.05 -24.30 -3.26
C LYS A 73 -1.51 -22.97 -3.79
N GLY A 74 -1.39 -21.96 -2.93
CA GLY A 74 -0.90 -20.64 -3.33
C GLY A 74 -1.74 -20.00 -4.44
N LEU A 75 -1.08 -19.50 -5.50
CA LEU A 75 -1.78 -18.88 -6.65
C LEU A 75 -2.70 -19.86 -7.37
N ASP A 76 -2.41 -21.15 -7.35
CA ASP A 76 -3.25 -22.18 -7.98
C ASP A 76 -4.52 -22.48 -7.16
N GLY A 77 -4.59 -21.97 -5.92
CA GLY A 77 -5.81 -21.94 -5.13
C GLY A 77 -6.81 -20.87 -5.60
N ILE A 78 -6.37 -19.88 -6.39
CA ILE A 78 -7.23 -18.82 -6.92
C ILE A 78 -7.83 -19.30 -8.25
N THR A 79 -9.07 -19.80 -8.19
CA THR A 79 -9.77 -20.34 -9.36
C THR A 79 -10.39 -19.26 -10.24
N ASP A 80 -10.74 -18.10 -9.67
CA ASP A 80 -11.25 -16.98 -10.43
C ASP A 80 -10.12 -16.27 -11.18
N LEU A 81 -10.24 -16.19 -12.50
CA LEU A 81 -9.18 -15.69 -13.37
C LEU A 81 -8.91 -14.19 -13.14
N VAL A 82 -9.94 -13.40 -12.82
CA VAL A 82 -9.79 -11.97 -12.55
C VAL A 82 -9.03 -11.74 -11.25
N SER A 83 -9.42 -12.46 -10.20
CA SER A 83 -8.76 -12.47 -8.89
C SER A 83 -7.30 -12.88 -9.03
N ARG A 84 -7.01 -13.95 -9.79
CA ARG A 84 -5.65 -14.43 -10.05
C ARG A 84 -4.82 -13.36 -10.76
N LEU A 85 -5.36 -12.75 -11.81
CA LEU A 85 -4.69 -11.69 -12.55
C LEU A 85 -4.33 -10.50 -11.65
N GLN A 86 -5.23 -10.09 -10.76
CA GLN A 86 -4.99 -8.98 -9.82
C GLN A 86 -3.83 -9.29 -8.85
N VAL A 87 -3.82 -10.49 -8.26
CA VAL A 87 -2.74 -10.92 -7.35
C VAL A 87 -1.40 -11.06 -8.09
N GLU A 88 -1.40 -11.66 -9.29
CA GLU A 88 -0.20 -11.79 -10.12
C GLU A 88 0.35 -10.42 -10.56
N THR A 89 -0.54 -9.47 -10.87
CA THR A 89 -0.15 -8.11 -11.24
C THR A 89 0.49 -7.38 -10.05
N LEU A 90 -0.06 -7.55 -8.84
CA LEU A 90 0.58 -7.04 -7.63
C LEU A 90 1.97 -7.66 -7.40
N ASP A 91 2.12 -8.99 -7.55
CA ASP A 91 3.43 -9.67 -7.38
C ASP A 91 4.48 -9.15 -8.38
N LYS A 92 4.08 -8.88 -9.63
CA LYS A 92 4.95 -8.26 -10.64
C LYS A 92 5.39 -6.86 -10.22
N ASN A 93 4.44 -6.00 -9.81
CA ASN A 93 4.75 -4.64 -9.37
C ASN A 93 5.65 -4.62 -8.12
N ILE A 94 5.42 -5.51 -7.15
CA ILE A 94 6.26 -5.62 -5.95
C ILE A 94 7.73 -5.87 -6.33
N LYS A 95 7.95 -6.80 -7.28
CA LYS A 95 9.31 -7.12 -7.76
C LYS A 95 9.94 -5.98 -8.53
N GLU A 96 9.19 -5.37 -9.45
CA GLU A 96 9.66 -4.29 -10.31
C GLU A 96 10.06 -3.06 -9.49
N PHE A 97 9.22 -2.67 -8.52
CA PHE A 97 9.42 -1.47 -7.70
C PHE A 97 10.13 -1.73 -6.36
N LYS A 98 10.55 -2.97 -6.08
CA LYS A 98 11.27 -3.40 -4.87
C LYS A 98 10.52 -3.06 -3.57
N ILE A 99 9.22 -3.38 -3.56
CA ILE A 99 8.31 -3.04 -2.46
C ILE A 99 8.38 -4.09 -1.35
N ARG A 100 8.19 -3.67 -0.10
CA ARG A 100 8.09 -4.59 1.05
C ARG A 100 6.71 -5.23 1.13
N THR A 101 6.68 -6.53 1.46
CA THR A 101 5.47 -7.26 1.85
C THR A 101 5.51 -7.65 3.32
N PRO A 102 4.38 -7.63 4.06
CA PRO A 102 4.32 -8.16 5.40
C PRO A 102 4.31 -9.69 5.36
N ALA A 103 4.86 -10.34 6.40
CA ALA A 103 5.09 -11.79 6.42
C ALA A 103 3.82 -12.67 6.27
N ARG A 104 2.61 -12.13 6.44
CA ARG A 104 1.37 -12.88 6.17
C ARG A 104 1.16 -13.16 4.67
N MET A 105 1.71 -12.33 3.78
CA MET A 105 1.81 -12.62 2.34
C MET A 105 2.92 -13.62 2.01
N ALA A 106 3.86 -13.84 2.94
CA ALA A 106 4.95 -14.80 2.77
C ALA A 106 4.53 -16.25 3.03
N HIS A 107 3.24 -16.57 3.02
CA HIS A 107 2.77 -17.95 2.92
C HIS A 107 2.46 -18.39 1.49
N LEU A 108 2.22 -17.44 0.58
CA LEU A 108 2.34 -17.65 -0.88
C LEU A 108 3.81 -17.82 -1.30
N ARG A 109 4.75 -17.32 -0.48
CA ARG A 109 6.21 -17.49 -0.62
C ARG A 109 6.84 -17.67 0.77
N ARG A 110 6.84 -18.90 1.30
CA ARG A 110 7.45 -19.36 2.58
C ARG A 110 8.49 -18.36 3.15
N TRP A 111 8.23 -17.62 4.26
CA TRP A 111 9.17 -17.14 5.33
C TRP A 111 8.71 -15.93 6.21
N ARG A 112 9.47 -15.60 7.28
CA ARG A 112 9.10 -14.99 8.59
C ARG A 112 8.94 -13.46 8.74
N SER A 113 8.34 -13.10 9.89
CA SER A 113 7.74 -11.85 10.44
C SER A 113 8.52 -10.53 10.48
N ALA A 114 7.79 -9.41 10.41
CA ALA A 114 8.17 -8.14 11.04
C ALA A 114 6.94 -7.26 11.39
N SER A 115 6.95 -6.68 12.60
CA SER A 115 5.99 -5.72 13.16
C SER A 115 6.37 -4.26 12.84
N VAL A 116 5.40 -3.31 12.91
CA VAL A 116 5.63 -1.87 12.68
C VAL A 116 4.85 -1.02 13.70
N PRO A 117 5.45 0.01 14.35
CA PRO A 117 4.77 0.93 15.26
C PRO A 117 4.08 2.10 14.53
N ALA A 118 3.34 2.94 15.29
CA ALA A 118 2.41 3.98 14.83
C ALA A 118 2.98 4.90 13.72
N ARG A 119 2.26 4.97 12.59
CA ARG A 119 2.61 5.69 11.36
C ARG A 119 1.35 6.22 10.67
N SER A 120 1.49 7.27 9.89
CA SER A 120 0.43 7.84 9.06
C SER A 120 0.32 7.04 7.77
N SER A 121 -0.80 6.35 7.56
CA SER A 121 -1.03 5.49 6.41
C SER A 121 -2.09 6.06 5.48
N MET A 122 -1.82 6.04 4.17
CA MET A 122 -2.82 6.34 3.14
C MET A 122 -3.08 5.12 2.26
N CYS A 123 -4.35 4.81 2.03
CA CYS A 123 -4.83 3.78 1.09
C CYS A 123 -5.54 4.50 -0.06
N TRP A 124 -5.08 4.31 -1.28
CA TRP A 124 -5.65 4.98 -2.46
C TRP A 124 -6.89 4.22 -2.95
N ARG A 125 -8.04 4.89 -2.96
CA ARG A 125 -9.25 4.49 -3.71
C ARG A 125 -9.30 5.29 -5.02
N PRO A 126 -9.51 4.63 -6.19
CA PRO A 126 -9.62 5.33 -7.47
C PRO A 126 -11.04 5.91 -7.61
N SER A 127 -11.24 7.13 -7.13
CA SER A 127 -12.42 7.94 -7.47
C SER A 127 -12.10 9.42 -7.26
N ALA A 128 -11.33 9.99 -8.18
CA ALA A 128 -11.29 11.42 -8.49
C ALA A 128 -10.24 11.63 -9.60
N TRP A 129 -10.71 11.64 -10.84
CA TRP A 129 -10.20 12.55 -11.86
C TRP A 129 -11.24 13.66 -12.00
#